data_AF-A0A3M4L6G1-F1
#
_entry.id   AF-A0A3M4L6G1-F1
#
_cell.length_a   1.000
_cell.length_b   1.000
_cell.length_c   1.000
_cell.angle_alpha   90.00
_cell.angle_beta   90.00
_cell.angle_gamma   90.00
#
_symmetry.space_group_name_H-M   'P 1'
#
loop_
_entity.id
_entity.type
_entity.pdbx_description
1 polymer ?
#
loop_
_entity_poly.entity_id
_entity_poly.type
_entity_poly.pdbx_seq_one_letter_code
_entity_poly.pdbx_strand_id
1 'polypeptide(L)'
;MNPLNVIQDSLYFFRSHLVSILVLCLPLVILEVLAKQALSSAMPAQASSAYTLVIGLFFYPIYTAALILFLDSRSRGEEATTRDLLTMALRLWPTFAVLSAMSTLLIMFGLSLFVVPGIWVMVKLAFSEYLLVLRKLTPFMAMRESMQMTTGHFTRILVCVLSVYIPLWLLEGASLYAFPEPQSLPISVAIDSLSSFLQLFTTIVMFRLFMLVSEPAHRA
;
A
#
# COMPACT_ATOMS: atom_id res chain seq x y z
N MET A 1 21.21 -10.47 -0.41
CA MET A 1 20.84 -10.23 -1.84
C MET A 1 20.61 -8.74 -2.06
N ASN A 2 21.05 -8.22 -3.21
CA ASN A 2 20.89 -6.81 -3.58
C ASN A 2 19.40 -6.40 -3.62
N PRO A 3 19.05 -5.20 -3.13
CA PRO A 3 17.66 -4.69 -3.20
C PRO A 3 17.12 -4.62 -4.63
N LEU A 4 18.01 -4.46 -5.61
CA LEU A 4 17.68 -4.46 -7.03
C LEU A 4 17.06 -5.79 -7.51
N ASN A 5 17.52 -6.93 -7.00
CA ASN A 5 16.96 -8.23 -7.40
C ASN A 5 15.53 -8.39 -6.90
N VAL A 6 15.23 -7.88 -5.70
CA VAL A 6 13.87 -7.89 -5.14
C VAL A 6 12.91 -7.09 -6.03
N ILE A 7 13.37 -5.95 -6.52
CA ILE A 7 12.58 -5.10 -7.43
C ILE A 7 12.40 -5.79 -8.79
N GLN A 8 13.44 -6.39 -9.36
CA GLN A 8 13.36 -7.10 -10.65
C GLN A 8 12.40 -8.30 -10.59
N ASP A 9 12.48 -9.11 -9.54
CA ASP A 9 11.56 -10.23 -9.34
C ASP A 9 10.13 -9.76 -9.13
N SER A 10 9.95 -8.64 -8.41
CA SER A 10 8.65 -8.01 -8.22
C SER A 10 8.09 -7.46 -9.54
N LEU A 11 8.94 -6.86 -10.39
CA LEU A 11 8.55 -6.38 -11.72
C LEU A 11 8.15 -7.52 -12.64
N TYR A 12 8.89 -8.62 -12.63
CA TYR A 12 8.56 -9.80 -13.43
C TYR A 12 7.23 -10.41 -13.00
N PHE A 13 7.00 -10.52 -11.69
CA PHE A 13 5.74 -11.00 -11.13
C PHE A 13 4.57 -10.07 -11.44
N PHE A 14 4.78 -8.76 -11.26
CA PHE A 14 3.78 -7.75 -11.58
C PHE A 14 3.40 -7.78 -13.05
N ARG A 15 4.37 -7.92 -13.95
CA ARG A 15 4.11 -8.03 -15.40
C ARG A 15 3.39 -9.31 -15.78
N SER A 16 3.76 -10.45 -15.20
CA SER A 16 3.12 -11.74 -15.51
C SER A 16 1.70 -11.84 -14.97
N HIS A 17 1.40 -11.19 -13.83
CA HIS A 17 0.09 -11.21 -13.19
C HIS A 17 -0.68 -9.88 -13.30
N LEU A 18 -0.24 -8.99 -14.19
CA LEU A 18 -0.74 -7.62 -14.29
C LEU A 18 -2.24 -7.61 -14.53
N VAL A 19 -2.72 -8.47 -15.44
CA VAL A 19 -4.14 -8.56 -15.79
C VAL A 19 -4.99 -8.95 -14.59
N SER A 20 -4.55 -9.93 -13.79
CA SER A 20 -5.30 -10.37 -12.60
C SER A 20 -5.31 -9.29 -11.51
N ILE A 21 -4.18 -8.63 -11.28
CA ILE A 21 -4.06 -7.53 -10.31
C ILE A 21 -4.95 -6.35 -10.74
N LEU A 22 -4.94 -6.04 -12.04
CA LEU A 22 -5.74 -4.98 -12.63
C LEU A 22 -7.23 -5.30 -12.51
N VAL A 23 -7.68 -6.51 -12.87
CA VAL A 23 -9.09 -6.91 -12.71
C VAL A 23 -9.53 -6.90 -11.25
N LEU A 24 -8.65 -7.25 -10.31
CA LEU A 24 -8.96 -7.25 -8.88
C LEU A 24 -9.01 -5.84 -8.28
N CYS A 25 -8.01 -5.00 -8.56
CA CYS A 25 -7.80 -3.73 -7.84
C CYS A 25 -8.32 -2.51 -8.60
N LEU A 26 -8.25 -2.49 -9.94
CA LEU A 26 -8.66 -1.34 -10.75
C LEU A 26 -10.13 -0.91 -10.54
N PRO A 27 -11.13 -1.81 -10.47
CA PRO A 27 -12.50 -1.37 -10.19
C PRO A 27 -12.64 -0.73 -8.80
N LEU A 28 -11.91 -1.22 -7.80
CA LEU A 28 -11.93 -0.65 -6.45
C LEU A 28 -11.22 0.71 -6.42
N VAL A 29 -10.09 0.85 -7.10
CA VAL A 29 -9.32 2.09 -7.21
C VAL A 29 -10.12 3.17 -7.95
N ILE A 30 -10.75 2.83 -9.07
CA ILE A 30 -11.61 3.78 -9.80
C ILE A 30 -12.77 4.23 -8.91
N LEU A 31 -13.39 3.31 -8.18
CA LEU A 31 -14.49 3.64 -7.28
C LEU A 31 -14.03 4.58 -6.14
N GLU A 32 -12.83 4.36 -5.59
CA GLU A 32 -12.22 5.25 -4.61
C GLU A 32 -11.99 6.65 -5.19
N VAL A 33 -11.36 6.75 -6.36
CA VAL A 33 -11.05 8.03 -7.02
C VAL A 33 -12.33 8.79 -7.37
N LEU A 34 -13.33 8.11 -7.93
CA LEU A 34 -14.63 8.71 -8.23
C LEU A 34 -15.35 9.20 -6.96
N ALA A 35 -15.29 8.43 -5.87
CA ALA A 35 -15.86 8.85 -4.59
C ALA A 35 -15.17 10.10 -4.04
N LYS A 36 -13.84 10.18 -4.12
CA LYS A 36 -13.07 11.37 -3.73
C LYS A 36 -13.43 12.59 -4.59
N GLN A 37 -13.55 12.40 -5.92
CA GLN A 37 -13.86 13.48 -6.87
C GLN A 37 -15.30 13.99 -6.75
N ALA A 38 -16.27 13.11 -6.52
CA ALA A 38 -17.67 13.48 -6.33
C ALA A 38 -17.88 14.30 -5.06
N LEU A 39 -17.07 14.03 -4.04
CA LEU A 39 -17.10 14.76 -2.78
C LEU A 39 -16.39 16.12 -2.88
N SER A 40 -15.26 16.19 -3.59
CA SER A 40 -14.52 17.44 -3.78
C SER A 40 -15.30 18.48 -4.59
N SER A 41 -16.22 18.04 -5.46
CA SER A 41 -17.11 18.93 -6.20
C SER A 41 -18.36 19.36 -5.40
N ALA A 42 -18.77 18.58 -4.40
CA ALA A 42 -19.99 18.83 -3.62
C ALA A 42 -19.76 19.63 -2.33
N MET A 43 -18.54 19.68 -1.79
CA MET A 43 -18.24 20.23 -0.46
C MET A 43 -17.17 21.32 -0.45
N PRO A 44 -17.20 22.28 0.49
CA PRO A 44 -16.14 23.25 0.69
C PRO A 44 -14.79 22.60 1.03
N ALA A 45 -13.69 23.23 0.61
CA ALA A 45 -12.32 22.68 0.62
C ALA A 45 -11.78 22.19 1.99
N GLN A 46 -12.34 22.67 3.11
CA GLN A 46 -11.91 22.25 4.45
C GLN A 46 -12.60 20.96 4.92
N ALA A 47 -13.85 20.76 4.52
CA ALA A 47 -14.56 19.52 4.79
C ALA A 47 -14.03 18.38 3.89
N SER A 48 -13.68 18.69 2.64
CA SER A 48 -13.24 17.70 1.66
C SER A 48 -12.02 16.89 2.13
N SER A 49 -11.01 17.51 2.74
CA SER A 49 -9.78 16.80 3.15
C SER A 49 -10.04 15.69 4.18
N ALA A 50 -10.83 15.95 5.22
CA ALA A 50 -11.13 14.95 6.25
C ALA A 50 -11.94 13.78 5.67
N TYR A 51 -12.92 14.07 4.82
CA TYR A 51 -13.73 13.02 4.18
C TYR A 51 -12.93 12.24 3.13
N THR A 52 -12.00 12.86 2.41
CA THR A 52 -11.07 12.16 1.50
C THR A 52 -10.22 11.14 2.25
N LEU A 53 -9.76 11.47 3.46
CA LEU A 53 -9.06 10.53 4.33
C LEU A 53 -9.97 9.36 4.76
N VAL A 54 -11.23 9.64 5.12
CA VAL A 54 -12.19 8.59 5.50
C VAL A 54 -12.49 7.65 4.32
N ILE A 55 -12.67 8.20 3.11
CA ILE A 55 -12.84 7.40 1.88
C ILE A 55 -11.60 6.55 1.64
N GLY A 56 -10.41 7.15 1.73
CA GLY A 56 -9.15 6.40 1.61
C GLY A 56 -9.07 5.27 2.63
N LEU A 57 -9.38 5.53 3.90
CA LEU A 57 -9.39 4.52 4.97
C LEU A 57 -10.46 3.44 4.76
N PHE A 58 -11.50 3.72 4.00
CA PHE A 58 -12.51 2.73 3.63
C PHE A 58 -12.01 1.80 2.52
N PHE A 59 -11.49 2.37 1.42
CA PHE A 59 -11.08 1.61 0.23
C PHE A 59 -9.70 0.98 0.37
N TYR A 60 -8.71 1.71 0.90
CA TYR A 60 -7.32 1.29 1.04
C TYR A 60 -7.15 -0.08 1.69
N PRO A 61 -7.78 -0.36 2.84
CA PRO A 61 -7.69 -1.66 3.47
C PRO A 61 -8.24 -2.80 2.62
N ILE A 62 -9.28 -2.55 1.83
CA ILE A 62 -9.97 -3.59 1.05
C ILE A 62 -9.09 -4.03 -0.11
N TYR A 63 -8.65 -3.11 -0.97
CA TYR A 63 -7.82 -3.49 -2.12
C TYR A 63 -6.42 -3.92 -1.69
N THR A 64 -5.85 -3.33 -0.64
CA THR A 64 -4.52 -3.72 -0.14
C THR A 64 -4.56 -5.11 0.48
N ALA A 65 -5.55 -5.43 1.31
CA ALA A 65 -5.70 -6.78 1.86
C ALA A 65 -5.97 -7.81 0.75
N ALA A 66 -6.84 -7.49 -0.21
CA ALA A 66 -7.11 -8.37 -1.35
C ALA A 66 -5.85 -8.64 -2.18
N LEU A 67 -5.02 -7.61 -2.42
CA LEU A 67 -3.76 -7.74 -3.12
C LEU A 67 -2.75 -8.59 -2.33
N ILE A 68 -2.63 -8.37 -1.02
CA ILE A 68 -1.73 -9.17 -0.16
C ILE A 68 -2.14 -10.65 -0.18
N LEU A 69 -3.43 -10.94 -0.07
CA LEU A 69 -3.95 -12.32 -0.13
C LEU A 69 -3.75 -12.95 -1.51
N PHE A 70 -3.92 -12.19 -2.58
CA PHE A 70 -3.63 -12.65 -3.94
C PHE A 70 -2.16 -12.99 -4.11
N LEU A 71 -1.26 -12.16 -3.57
CA LEU A 71 0.18 -12.41 -3.61
C LEU A 71 0.56 -13.66 -2.82
N ASP A 72 -0.01 -13.85 -1.63
CA ASP A 72 0.21 -15.04 -0.81
C ASP A 72 -0.29 -16.32 -1.51
N SER A 73 -1.53 -16.32 -2.04
CA SER A 73 -2.07 -17.50 -2.74
C SER A 73 -1.22 -17.86 -3.96
N ARG A 74 -0.82 -16.87 -4.77
CA ARG A 74 0.03 -17.11 -5.93
C ARG A 74 1.45 -17.56 -5.55
N SER A 75 1.99 -17.05 -4.44
CA SER A 75 3.30 -17.52 -3.93
C SER A 75 3.26 -18.98 -3.47
N ARG A 76 2.10 -19.47 -3.02
CA ARG A 76 1.86 -20.87 -2.64
C ARG A 76 1.50 -21.78 -3.82
N GLY A 77 1.34 -21.21 -5.02
CA GLY A 77 0.87 -21.94 -6.20
C GLY A 77 -0.65 -22.21 -6.20
N GLU A 78 -1.42 -21.54 -5.34
CA GLU A 78 -2.87 -21.68 -5.26
C GLU A 78 -3.58 -20.68 -6.17
N GLU A 79 -4.60 -21.17 -6.88
CA GLU A 79 -5.51 -20.35 -7.68
C GLU A 79 -6.71 -19.91 -6.84
N ALA A 80 -6.53 -18.85 -6.05
CA ALA A 80 -7.64 -18.26 -5.31
C ALA A 80 -8.56 -17.45 -6.24
N THR A 81 -9.87 -17.67 -6.16
CA THR A 81 -10.87 -16.92 -6.92
C THR A 81 -10.93 -15.47 -6.40
N THR A 82 -11.04 -14.49 -7.31
CA THR A 82 -11.18 -13.05 -6.99
C THR A 82 -12.26 -12.77 -5.92
N ARG A 83 -13.38 -13.50 -5.96
CA ARG A 83 -14.49 -13.37 -5.01
C ARG A 83 -14.12 -13.81 -3.60
N ASP A 84 -13.37 -14.90 -3.47
CA ASP A 84 -12.95 -15.44 -2.17
C ASP A 84 -11.95 -14.49 -1.52
N LEU A 85 -11.00 -13.97 -2.31
CA LEU A 85 -10.04 -12.96 -1.87
C LEU A 85 -10.73 -11.69 -1.39
N LEU A 86 -11.73 -11.19 -2.14
CA LEU A 86 -12.48 -10.01 -1.74
C LEU A 86 -13.31 -10.24 -0.48
N THR A 87 -13.92 -11.42 -0.36
CA THR A 87 -14.71 -11.80 0.84
C THR A 87 -13.81 -11.85 2.08
N MET A 88 -12.61 -12.41 1.94
CA MET A 88 -11.63 -12.48 3.02
C MET A 88 -11.06 -11.10 3.36
N ALA A 89 -10.81 -10.26 2.36
CA ALA A 89 -10.41 -8.86 2.55
C ALA A 89 -11.48 -8.05 3.29
N LEU A 90 -12.76 -8.20 2.92
CA LEU A 90 -13.88 -7.53 3.62
C LEU A 90 -14.00 -7.98 5.08
N ARG A 91 -13.68 -9.23 5.40
CA ARG A 91 -13.66 -9.72 6.78
C ARG A 91 -12.52 -9.11 7.59
N LEU A 92 -11.37 -8.84 6.96
CA LEU A 92 -10.21 -8.20 7.57
C LEU A 92 -10.29 -6.66 7.56
N TRP A 93 -11.23 -6.10 6.81
CA TRP A 93 -11.41 -4.65 6.64
C TRP A 93 -11.40 -3.85 7.95
N PRO A 94 -12.18 -4.18 9.00
CA PRO A 94 -12.25 -3.31 10.17
C PRO A 94 -10.94 -3.30 10.96
N THR A 95 -10.27 -4.44 11.09
CA THR A 95 -8.99 -4.51 11.79
C THR A 95 -7.88 -3.84 10.97
N PHE A 96 -7.90 -4.00 9.65
CA PHE A 96 -6.94 -3.34 8.76
C PHE A 96 -7.14 -1.81 8.76
N ALA A 97 -8.39 -1.33 8.70
CA ALA A 97 -8.69 0.11 8.80
C ALA A 97 -8.17 0.70 10.12
N VAL A 98 -8.35 0.01 11.25
CA VAL A 98 -7.79 0.43 12.54
C VAL A 98 -6.26 0.47 12.49
N LEU A 99 -5.62 -0.56 11.92
CA LEU A 99 -4.16 -0.57 11.75
C LEU A 99 -3.68 0.60 10.90
N SER A 100 -4.26 0.83 9.72
CA SER A 100 -3.88 1.92 8.83
C SER A 100 -4.09 3.28 9.49
N ALA A 101 -5.20 3.48 10.22
CA ALA A 101 -5.44 4.70 10.98
C ALA A 101 -4.37 4.92 12.06
N MET A 102 -4.08 3.90 12.87
CA MET A 102 -3.05 3.97 13.91
C MET A 102 -1.67 4.25 13.31
N SER A 103 -1.27 3.53 12.26
CA SER A 103 0.00 3.73 11.57
C SER A 103 0.10 5.13 10.97
N THR A 104 -0.96 5.62 10.34
CA THR A 104 -1.00 6.97 9.74
C THR A 104 -0.86 8.04 10.82
N LEU A 105 -1.58 7.92 11.93
CA LEU A 105 -1.46 8.84 13.06
C LEU A 105 -0.05 8.84 13.65
N LEU A 106 0.56 7.66 13.80
CA LEU A 106 1.92 7.53 14.30
C LEU A 106 2.96 8.15 13.36
N ILE A 107 2.79 7.96 12.04
CA ILE A 107 3.65 8.56 11.02
C ILE A 107 3.48 10.07 11.00
N MET A 108 2.25 10.58 11.03
CA MET A 108 1.96 12.02 11.07
C MET A 108 2.53 12.66 12.33
N PHE A 109 2.38 12.01 13.49
CA PHE A 109 2.99 12.45 14.75
C PHE A 109 4.52 12.42 14.70
N GLY A 110 5.09 11.40 14.06
CA GLY A 110 6.53 11.34 13.82
C GLY A 110 6.99 12.52 12.96
N LEU A 111 6.33 12.75 11.83
CA LEU A 111 6.64 13.83 10.90
C LEU A 111 6.48 15.22 11.53
N SER A 112 5.47 15.42 12.39
CA SER A 112 5.24 16.70 13.07
C SER A 112 6.31 17.03 14.09
N LEU A 113 6.92 16.01 14.72
CA LEU A 113 8.06 16.21 15.62
C LEU A 113 9.34 16.52 14.83
N PHE A 114 9.64 15.73 13.79
CA PHE A 114 10.70 15.98 12.82
C PHE A 114 10.59 14.98 11.64
N VAL A 115 11.15 15.29 10.47
CA VAL A 115 11.03 14.39 9.29
C VAL A 115 11.64 12.99 9.55
N VAL A 116 12.77 12.93 10.27
CA VAL A 116 13.48 11.67 10.58
C VAL A 116 12.64 10.68 11.39
N PRO A 117 12.02 11.04 12.53
CA PRO A 117 11.16 10.12 13.28
C PRO A 117 9.94 9.66 12.47
N GLY A 118 9.37 10.49 11.60
CA GLY A 118 8.30 10.06 10.68
C GLY A 118 8.75 8.94 9.75
N ILE A 119 9.90 9.10 9.09
CA ILE A 119 10.49 8.06 8.22
C ILE A 119 10.86 6.81 9.03
N TRP A 120 11.39 6.99 10.24
CA TRP A 120 11.73 5.87 11.11
C TRP A 120 10.51 5.01 11.44
N VAL A 121 9.40 5.64 11.84
CA VAL A 121 8.12 4.96 12.11
C VAL A 121 7.59 4.29 10.85
N MET A 122 7.61 4.97 9.70
CA MET A 122 7.16 4.41 8.42
C MET A 122 7.91 3.12 8.08
N VAL A 123 9.24 3.11 8.18
CA VAL A 123 10.05 1.91 7.92
C VAL A 123 9.78 0.82 8.95
N LYS A 124 9.64 1.19 10.23
CA LYS A 124 9.36 0.25 11.33
C LYS A 124 7.98 -0.41 11.21
N LEU A 125 7.00 0.27 10.64
CA LEU A 125 5.64 -0.21 10.43
C LEU A 125 5.40 -0.78 9.03
N ALA A 126 6.41 -0.75 8.13
CA ALA A 126 6.26 -1.23 6.76
C ALA A 126 5.76 -2.68 6.65
N PHE A 127 5.99 -3.52 7.67
CA PHE A 127 5.53 -4.92 7.67
C PHE A 127 4.23 -5.18 8.43
N SER A 128 3.65 -4.18 9.10
CA SER A 128 2.49 -4.39 9.97
C SER A 128 1.26 -4.86 9.20
N GLU A 129 1.05 -4.34 7.99
CA GLU A 129 -0.11 -4.69 7.15
C GLU A 129 -0.06 -6.15 6.71
N TYR A 130 1.12 -6.62 6.33
CA TYR A 130 1.36 -8.02 5.97
C TYR A 130 1.18 -8.95 7.16
N LEU A 131 1.68 -8.57 8.34
CA LEU A 131 1.51 -9.34 9.57
C LEU A 131 0.05 -9.44 9.99
N LEU A 132 -0.72 -8.36 9.84
CA LEU A 132 -2.16 -8.40 10.11
C LEU A 132 -2.89 -9.30 9.12
N VAL A 133 -2.62 -9.18 7.81
CA VAL A 133 -3.35 -9.95 6.79
C VAL A 133 -2.97 -11.42 6.78
N LEU A 134 -1.67 -11.72 6.79
CA LEU A 134 -1.14 -13.07 6.60
C LEU A 134 -1.12 -13.86 7.90
N ARG A 135 -0.75 -13.22 9.02
CA ARG A 135 -0.70 -13.88 10.34
C ARG A 135 -1.94 -13.63 11.19
N LYS A 136 -2.94 -12.90 10.69
CA LYS A 136 -4.20 -12.58 11.39
C LYS A 136 -3.98 -11.98 12.79
N LEU A 137 -2.89 -11.23 12.95
CA LEU A 137 -2.56 -10.56 14.20
C LEU A 137 -3.49 -9.36 14.45
N THR A 138 -3.70 -9.01 15.71
CA THR A 138 -4.39 -7.76 16.06
C THR A 138 -3.55 -6.56 15.63
N PRO A 139 -4.15 -5.39 15.33
CA PRO A 139 -3.43 -4.20 14.85
C PRO A 139 -2.21 -3.85 15.71
N PHE A 140 -2.40 -3.81 17.03
CA PHE A 140 -1.33 -3.50 17.97
C PHE A 140 -0.21 -4.53 17.97
N MET A 141 -0.54 -5.83 17.92
CA MET A 141 0.46 -6.90 17.85
C MET A 141 1.21 -6.87 16.53
N ALA A 142 0.53 -6.61 15.41
CA ALA A 142 1.13 -6.50 14.09
C ALA A 142 2.14 -5.34 14.01
N MET A 143 1.83 -4.19 14.61
CA MET A 143 2.76 -3.05 14.71
C MET A 143 3.99 -3.43 15.53
N ARG A 144 3.80 -4.00 16.72
CA ARG A 144 4.92 -4.40 17.60
C ARG A 144 5.83 -5.41 16.93
N GLU A 145 5.26 -6.44 16.31
CA GLU A 145 6.01 -7.48 15.61
C GLU A 145 6.74 -6.89 14.39
N SER A 146 6.10 -5.99 13.64
CA SER A 146 6.75 -5.25 12.55
C SER A 146 7.98 -4.49 13.03
N MET A 147 7.88 -3.79 14.17
CA MET A 147 9.01 -3.06 14.75
C MET A 147 10.18 -3.98 15.12
N GLN A 148 9.88 -5.18 15.62
CA GLN A 148 10.88 -6.18 15.97
C GLN A 148 11.54 -6.76 14.72
N MET A 149 10.76 -7.20 13.73
CA MET A 149 11.27 -7.77 12.46
C MET A 149 12.12 -6.78 11.65
N THR A 150 11.79 -5.50 11.69
CA THR A 150 12.55 -4.44 11.02
C THR A 150 13.82 -4.05 11.77
N THR A 151 14.00 -4.50 13.02
CA THR A 151 15.25 -4.29 13.79
C THR A 151 16.36 -5.15 13.19
N GLY A 152 17.50 -4.53 12.86
CA GLY A 152 18.63 -5.21 12.17
C GLY A 152 18.58 -5.14 10.64
N HIS A 153 17.40 -4.91 10.04
CA HIS A 153 17.23 -4.78 8.58
C HIS A 153 16.84 -3.37 8.14
N PHE A 154 16.83 -2.39 9.05
CA PHE A 154 16.34 -1.03 8.82
C PHE A 154 16.90 -0.40 7.54
N THR A 155 18.23 -0.38 7.36
CA THR A 155 18.87 0.23 6.19
C THR A 155 18.46 -0.45 4.89
N ARG A 156 18.29 -1.77 4.91
CA ARG A 156 17.87 -2.54 3.73
C ARG A 156 16.41 -2.22 3.36
N ILE A 157 15.55 -2.11 4.36
CA ILE A 157 14.14 -1.75 4.18
C ILE A 157 14.04 -0.31 3.70
N LEU A 158 14.74 0.62 4.35
CA LEU A 158 14.79 2.03 3.98
C LEU A 158 15.24 2.21 2.53
N VAL A 159 16.36 1.60 2.13
CA VAL A 159 16.85 1.68 0.75
C VAL A 159 15.83 1.10 -0.22
N CYS A 160 15.19 -0.03 0.11
CA CYS A 160 14.18 -0.64 -0.74
C CYS A 160 12.92 0.25 -0.89
N VAL A 161 12.40 0.79 0.22
CA VAL A 161 11.27 1.72 0.26
C VAL A 161 11.59 2.95 -0.57
N LEU A 162 12.72 3.62 -0.30
CA LEU A 162 13.14 4.81 -1.03
C LEU A 162 13.33 4.53 -2.53
N SER A 163 13.91 3.39 -2.90
CA SER A 163 14.11 3.02 -4.31
C SER A 163 12.79 2.90 -5.09
N VAL A 164 11.67 2.63 -4.42
CA VAL A 164 10.34 2.55 -5.05
C VAL A 164 9.60 3.88 -4.94
N TYR A 165 9.62 4.51 -3.77
CA TYR A 165 8.92 5.78 -3.55
C TYR A 165 9.51 6.95 -4.35
N ILE A 166 10.84 7.02 -4.53
CA ILE A 166 11.48 8.12 -5.27
C ILE A 166 11.01 8.16 -6.74
N PRO A 167 11.05 7.06 -7.52
CA PRO A 167 10.52 7.05 -8.88
C PRO A 167 9.04 7.37 -8.96
N LEU A 168 8.23 6.85 -8.02
CA LEU A 168 6.79 7.11 -7.99
C LEU A 168 6.50 8.59 -7.75
N TRP A 169 7.15 9.18 -6.75
CA TRP A 169 7.02 10.60 -6.44
C TRP A 169 7.49 11.49 -7.59
N LEU A 170 8.56 11.09 -8.30
CA LEU A 170 9.04 11.81 -9.48
C LEU A 170 8.05 11.72 -10.65
N LEU A 171 7.43 10.56 -10.87
CA LEU A 171 6.39 10.36 -11.89
C LEU A 171 5.15 11.20 -11.59
N GLU A 172 4.74 11.25 -10.33
CA GLU A 172 3.62 12.07 -9.88
C GLU A 172 3.92 13.57 -10.00
N GLY A 173 5.13 14.00 -9.64
CA GLY A 173 5.56 15.39 -9.86
C GLY A 173 5.63 15.75 -11.35
N ALA A 174 6.09 14.82 -12.19
CA ALA A 174 6.16 15.02 -13.63
C ALA A 174 4.76 15.07 -14.28
N SER A 175 3.79 14.27 -13.82
CA SER A 175 2.42 14.31 -14.34
C SER A 175 1.74 15.65 -14.02
N LEU A 176 1.93 16.17 -12.80
CA LEU A 176 1.44 17.49 -12.39
C LEU A 176 2.08 18.63 -13.19
N TYR A 177 3.39 18.52 -13.49
CA TYR A 177 4.09 19.50 -14.32
C TYR A 177 3.65 19.46 -15.79
N ALA A 178 3.44 18.26 -16.34
CA ALA A 178 3.03 18.07 -17.73
C ALA A 178 1.57 18.48 -17.99
N PHE A 179 0.70 18.38 -16.97
CA PHE A 179 -0.71 18.74 -17.05
C PHE A 179 -1.09 19.73 -15.93
N PRO A 180 -0.78 21.04 -16.07
CA PRO A 180 -1.19 22.05 -15.10
C PRO A 180 -2.72 22.19 -15.04
N GLU A 181 -3.27 22.41 -13.84
CA GLU A 181 -4.68 22.73 -13.60
C GLU A 181 -5.19 23.93 -14.44
N PRO A 182 -6.48 23.98 -14.86
CA PRO A 182 -7.57 23.06 -14.54
C PRO A 182 -7.73 21.94 -15.58
N GLN A 183 -7.60 20.70 -15.15
CA GLN A 183 -7.78 19.53 -16.00
C GLN A 183 -9.28 19.17 -16.14
N SER A 184 -9.65 18.52 -17.23
CA SER A 184 -11.00 17.95 -17.34
C SER A 184 -11.12 16.72 -16.42
N LEU A 185 -12.31 16.54 -15.83
CA LEU A 185 -12.63 15.44 -14.90
C LEU A 185 -12.16 14.03 -15.36
N PRO A 186 -12.24 13.62 -16.64
CA PRO A 186 -11.70 12.32 -17.05
C PRO A 186 -10.18 12.22 -16.98
N ILE A 187 -9.45 13.33 -17.15
CA ILE A 187 -7.98 13.33 -17.11
C ILE A 187 -7.50 13.19 -15.66
N SER A 188 -8.12 13.91 -14.72
CA SER A 188 -7.76 13.80 -13.29
C SER A 188 -8.01 12.38 -12.77
N VAL A 189 -9.17 11.79 -13.09
CA VAL A 189 -9.50 10.41 -12.71
C VAL A 189 -8.49 9.41 -13.31
N ALA A 190 -8.08 9.61 -14.57
CA ALA A 190 -7.11 8.74 -15.21
C ALA A 190 -5.73 8.82 -14.56
N ILE A 191 -5.25 10.02 -14.24
CA ILE A 191 -3.97 10.24 -13.56
C ILE A 191 -4.00 9.65 -12.15
N ASP A 192 -5.03 9.95 -11.35
CA ASP A 192 -5.15 9.46 -9.97
C ASP A 192 -5.29 7.94 -9.91
N SER A 193 -6.03 7.35 -10.85
CA SER A 193 -6.16 5.89 -10.95
C SER A 193 -4.83 5.25 -11.34
N LEU A 194 -4.08 5.86 -12.27
CA LEU A 194 -2.76 5.38 -12.67
C LEU A 194 -1.77 5.48 -11.52
N SER A 195 -1.74 6.59 -10.79
CA SER A 195 -0.89 6.79 -9.61
C SER A 195 -1.21 5.76 -8.52
N SER A 196 -2.50 5.57 -8.21
CA SER A 196 -2.96 4.57 -7.23
C SER A 196 -2.61 3.15 -7.67
N PHE A 197 -2.75 2.84 -8.97
CA PHE A 197 -2.35 1.54 -9.52
C PHE A 197 -0.84 1.31 -9.44
N LEU A 198 -0.03 2.33 -9.74
CA LEU A 198 1.42 2.28 -9.57
C LEU A 198 1.80 2.14 -8.09
N GLN A 199 1.01 2.69 -7.17
CA GLN A 199 1.23 2.52 -5.74
C GLN A 199 1.06 1.06 -5.30
N LEU A 200 0.20 0.26 -5.96
CA LEU A 200 0.07 -1.19 -5.70
C LEU A 200 1.38 -1.94 -5.95
N PHE A 201 2.22 -1.46 -6.87
CA PHE A 201 3.55 -2.04 -7.10
C PHE A 201 4.42 -1.96 -5.83
N THR A 202 4.30 -0.87 -5.06
CA THR A 202 4.96 -0.74 -3.76
C THR A 202 4.57 -1.86 -2.81
N THR A 203 3.27 -2.19 -2.76
CA THR A 203 2.76 -3.30 -1.93
C THR A 203 3.38 -4.64 -2.33
N ILE A 204 3.62 -4.88 -3.62
CA ILE A 204 4.25 -6.11 -4.13
C ILE A 204 5.73 -6.18 -3.73
N VAL A 205 6.46 -5.08 -3.92
CA VAL A 205 7.89 -5.02 -3.53
C VAL A 205 8.05 -5.21 -2.03
N MET A 206 7.20 -4.56 -1.24
CA MET A 206 7.19 -4.70 0.21
C MET A 206 6.77 -6.10 0.66
N PHE A 207 5.82 -6.75 -0.03
CA PHE A 207 5.47 -8.16 0.21
C PHE A 207 6.67 -9.08 -0.01
N ARG A 208 7.39 -8.92 -1.12
CA ARG A 208 8.59 -9.72 -1.39
C ARG A 208 9.70 -9.48 -0.37
N LEU A 209 9.90 -8.22 0.01
CA LEU A 209 10.85 -7.87 1.06
C LEU A 209 10.45 -8.49 2.40
N PHE A 210 9.15 -8.45 2.74
CA PHE A 210 8.61 -9.09 3.93
C PHE A 210 8.88 -10.60 3.93
N MET A 211 8.59 -11.31 2.83
CA MET A 211 8.87 -12.74 2.70
C MET A 211 10.35 -13.04 2.96
N LEU A 212 11.26 -12.30 2.32
CA LEU A 212 12.71 -12.46 2.49
C LEU A 212 13.21 -12.16 3.92
N VAL A 213 12.60 -11.20 4.62
CA VAL A 213 12.95 -10.88 6.01
C VAL A 213 12.29 -11.86 6.99
N SER A 214 11.18 -12.49 6.62
CA SER A 214 10.47 -13.48 7.44
C SER A 214 11.03 -14.90 7.34
N GLU A 215 11.67 -15.25 6.21
CA GLU A 215 12.29 -16.56 5.95
C GLU A 215 13.54 -16.95 6.78
N PRO A 216 14.26 -16.09 7.52
CA PRO A 216 15.41 -16.53 8.32
C PRO A 216 15.05 -17.36 9.57
N ALA A 217 13.76 -17.49 9.94
CA ALA A 217 13.35 -18.09 11.22
C ALA A 217 12.86 -19.55 11.12
N HIS A 218 12.99 -20.24 9.98
CA HIS A 218 12.59 -21.65 9.81
C HIS A 218 13.75 -22.61 9.56
N ARG A 219 15.00 -22.17 9.78
CA ARG A 219 16.18 -23.04 9.83
C ARG A 219 16.95 -22.80 11.12
N ALA A 220 16.42 -23.33 12.22
CA ALA A 220 17.16 -23.58 13.46
C ALA A 220 16.61 -24.87 14.08
#